data_AF-A0AAV6TXT0-F1
#
_entry.id   AF-A0AAV6TXT0-F1
#
_cell.length_a   1.000
_cell.length_b   1.000
_cell.length_c   1.000
_cell.angle_alpha   90.00
_cell.angle_beta   90.00
_cell.angle_gamma   90.00
#
_symmetry.space_group_name_H-M   'P 1'
#
loop_
_entity.id
_entity.type
_entity.pdbx_description
1 polymer ?
#
loop_
_entity_poly.entity_id
_entity_poly.type
_entity_poly.pdbx_seq_one_letter_code
_entity_poly.pdbx_strand_id
1 'polypeptide(L)'
;MHELTTKRKFREKCYCSDCSQVPGESKLTKILDASKAVGVIQETEWALELSSILPRKYLSPTLTRGYLKNLLKKQNEALGRTHLRRMQLLPILYSPEYPEFPKKEMRVGYVELTESMKEVWGDYHPELLTYYRCLVNLNRELGNEKEARQYCFKLWRLESVIYGAFFIDDRWEGALSEDQFRYFMEKSSQE
;
A
#
# COMPACT_ATOMS: atom_id res chain seq x y z
N MET A 1 -18.72 -25.91 -1.34
CA MET A 1 -17.32 -25.56 -1.00
C MET A 1 -16.64 -25.08 -2.27
N HIS A 2 -16.62 -23.77 -2.50
CA HIS A 2 -15.98 -23.18 -3.68
C HIS A 2 -14.48 -22.97 -3.38
N GLU A 3 -13.63 -23.70 -4.10
CA GLU A 3 -12.21 -23.37 -4.21
C GLU A 3 -12.08 -22.04 -4.96
N LEU A 4 -11.68 -21.00 -4.23
CA LEU A 4 -11.40 -19.69 -4.80
C LEU A 4 -10.23 -19.77 -5.79
N THR A 5 -10.54 -19.36 -7.02
CA THR A 5 -9.75 -19.46 -8.24
C THR A 5 -8.63 -18.42 -8.32
N THR A 6 -7.56 -18.62 -7.55
CA THR A 6 -6.27 -17.91 -7.77
C THR A 6 -5.03 -18.83 -7.79
N LYS A 7 -5.22 -20.17 -7.83
CA LYS A 7 -4.13 -21.16 -7.93
C LYS A 7 -3.66 -21.43 -9.37
N ARG A 8 -3.23 -20.42 -10.12
CA ARG A 8 -2.54 -20.65 -11.41
C ARG A 8 -1.16 -20.00 -11.41
N LYS A 9 -0.20 -20.61 -10.71
CA LYS A 9 1.18 -20.89 -11.20
C LYS A 9 2.17 -21.51 -10.20
N PHE A 10 1.88 -21.55 -8.90
CA PHE A 10 2.72 -22.28 -7.93
C PHE A 10 1.99 -23.56 -7.49
N ARG A 11 2.44 -24.73 -7.97
CA ARG A 11 1.79 -26.04 -7.72
C ARG A 11 2.35 -26.78 -6.50
N GLU A 12 3.24 -26.18 -5.73
CA GLU A 12 3.81 -26.79 -4.54
C GLU A 12 3.24 -26.16 -3.27
N LYS A 13 2.95 -26.99 -2.26
CA LYS A 13 2.56 -26.50 -0.93
C LYS A 13 3.76 -25.73 -0.37
N CYS A 14 3.58 -24.46 -0.03
CA CYS A 14 4.58 -23.68 0.69
C CYS A 14 4.57 -24.11 2.16
N TYR A 15 5.74 -24.48 2.70
CA TYR A 15 5.93 -24.87 4.10
C TYR A 15 6.68 -23.81 4.91
N CYS A 16 6.68 -22.54 4.47
CA CYS A 16 7.26 -21.48 5.29
C CYS A 16 6.45 -21.31 6.59
N SER A 17 7.07 -20.66 7.58
CA SER A 17 6.43 -20.35 8.86
C SER A 17 5.08 -19.67 8.68
N ASP A 18 4.98 -18.77 7.70
CA ASP A 18 3.79 -17.94 7.47
C ASP A 18 2.65 -18.74 6.81
N CYS A 19 2.97 -19.68 5.90
CA CYS A 19 1.98 -20.58 5.30
C CYS A 19 1.56 -21.72 6.23
N SER A 20 2.30 -21.93 7.33
CA SER A 20 1.98 -22.92 8.36
C SER A 20 1.07 -22.34 9.46
N GLN A 21 0.84 -21.02 9.48
CA GLN A 21 -0.08 -20.38 10.42
C GLN A 21 -1.53 -20.71 10.09
N VAL A 22 -2.37 -20.79 11.14
CA VAL A 22 -3.81 -20.96 10.96
C VAL A 22 -4.37 -19.73 10.23
N PRO A 23 -5.19 -19.89 9.18
CA PRO A 23 -5.85 -18.76 8.53
C PRO A 23 -6.61 -17.92 9.58
N GLY A 24 -6.37 -16.62 9.61
CA GLY A 24 -6.97 -15.74 10.63
C GLY A 24 -5.99 -15.29 11.73
N GLU A 25 -4.89 -16.01 11.93
CA GLU A 25 -3.92 -15.72 13.00
C GLU A 25 -2.69 -14.95 12.51
N SER A 26 -2.41 -14.99 11.20
CA SER A 26 -1.32 -14.20 10.63
C SER A 26 -1.64 -12.72 10.63
N LYS A 27 -0.62 -11.85 10.74
CA LYS A 27 -0.79 -10.39 10.59
C LYS A 27 -1.54 -10.04 9.29
N LEU A 28 -1.31 -10.82 8.23
CA LEU A 28 -1.91 -10.64 6.90
C LEU A 28 -3.36 -11.09 6.79
N THR A 29 -3.80 -12.03 7.62
CA THR A 29 -5.15 -12.63 7.53
C THR A 29 -5.98 -12.38 8.78
N LYS A 30 -5.54 -11.49 9.67
CA LYS A 30 -6.17 -11.22 10.96
C LYS A 30 -7.68 -11.03 10.85
N ILE A 31 -8.43 -11.91 11.50
CA ILE A 31 -9.89 -11.84 11.62
C ILE A 31 -10.23 -11.30 13.01
N LEU A 32 -11.06 -10.25 13.06
CA LEU A 32 -11.57 -9.67 14.30
C LEU A 32 -12.96 -10.25 14.65
N ASP A 33 -13.81 -10.44 13.63
CA ASP A 33 -15.15 -10.98 13.77
C ASP A 33 -15.41 -12.02 12.67
N ALA A 34 -15.33 -13.31 13.05
CA ALA A 34 -15.51 -14.42 12.14
C ALA A 34 -16.92 -14.49 11.54
N SER A 35 -17.94 -13.98 12.23
CA SER A 35 -19.33 -13.99 11.75
C SER A 35 -19.54 -13.07 10.55
N LYS A 36 -18.74 -11.99 10.45
CA LYS A 36 -18.76 -11.02 9.35
C LYS A 36 -17.69 -11.28 8.31
N ALA A 37 -16.55 -11.85 8.71
CA ALA A 37 -15.35 -11.94 7.88
C ALA A 37 -15.58 -12.62 6.53
N VAL A 38 -16.32 -13.74 6.50
CA VAL A 38 -16.56 -14.50 5.27
C VAL A 38 -17.23 -13.64 4.19
N GLY A 39 -18.32 -12.94 4.54
CA GLY A 39 -19.05 -12.09 3.61
C GLY A 39 -18.22 -10.90 3.14
N VAL A 40 -17.48 -10.26 4.07
CA VAL A 40 -16.61 -9.12 3.75
C VAL A 40 -15.46 -9.52 2.84
N ILE A 41 -14.85 -10.69 3.05
CA ILE A 41 -13.77 -11.21 2.21
C ILE A 41 -14.29 -11.48 0.80
N GLN A 42 -15.42 -12.19 0.67
CA GLN A 42 -16.03 -12.49 -0.64
C GLN A 42 -16.40 -11.23 -1.40
N GLU A 43 -17.05 -10.26 -0.75
CA GLU A 43 -17.41 -8.98 -1.33
C GLU A 43 -16.15 -8.21 -1.78
N THR A 44 -15.07 -8.29 -1.02
CA THR A 44 -13.78 -7.70 -1.42
C THR A 44 -13.17 -8.40 -2.62
N GLU A 45 -13.18 -9.72 -2.66
CA GLU A 45 -12.64 -10.48 -3.79
C GLU A 45 -13.36 -10.13 -5.08
N TRP A 46 -14.69 -10.01 -5.06
CA TRP A 46 -15.46 -9.54 -6.21
C TRP A 46 -15.09 -8.12 -6.61
N ALA A 47 -14.92 -7.20 -5.66
CA ALA A 47 -14.51 -5.83 -5.95
C ALA A 47 -13.12 -5.79 -6.62
N LEU A 48 -12.17 -6.58 -6.12
CA LEU A 48 -10.82 -6.71 -6.68
C LEU A 48 -10.86 -7.31 -8.09
N GLU A 49 -11.61 -8.39 -8.28
CA GLU A 49 -11.76 -9.06 -9.58
C GLU A 49 -12.37 -8.11 -10.62
N LEU A 50 -13.47 -7.43 -10.29
CA LEU A 50 -14.10 -6.43 -11.16
C LEU A 50 -13.12 -5.31 -11.52
N SER A 51 -12.33 -4.82 -10.56
CA SER A 51 -11.33 -3.77 -10.81
C SER A 51 -10.18 -4.21 -11.71
N SER A 52 -9.93 -5.52 -11.81
CA SER A 52 -8.89 -6.10 -12.66
C SER A 52 -9.35 -6.35 -14.09
N ILE A 53 -10.64 -6.63 -14.29
CA ILE A 53 -11.22 -6.99 -15.59
C ILE A 53 -11.78 -5.77 -16.31
N LEU A 54 -12.47 -4.88 -15.58
CA LEU A 54 -13.14 -3.74 -16.19
C LEU A 54 -12.16 -2.57 -16.33
N PRO A 55 -11.96 -2.04 -17.55
CA PRO A 55 -11.22 -0.80 -17.72
C PRO A 55 -11.88 0.29 -16.87
N ARG A 56 -11.08 0.99 -16.06
CA ARG A 56 -11.57 1.90 -15.02
C ARG A 56 -12.48 3.03 -15.54
N LYS A 57 -12.37 3.37 -16.84
CA LYS A 57 -13.28 4.30 -17.54
C LYS A 57 -14.76 3.88 -17.57
N TYR A 58 -15.05 2.59 -17.37
CA TYR A 58 -16.41 2.05 -17.33
C TYR A 58 -17.00 2.01 -15.91
N LEU A 59 -16.20 2.32 -14.89
CA LEU A 59 -16.65 2.39 -13.50
C LEU A 59 -17.05 3.83 -13.19
N SER A 60 -18.30 4.05 -12.77
CA SER A 60 -18.74 5.36 -12.27
C SER A 60 -17.90 5.73 -11.05
N PRO A 61 -17.03 6.77 -11.11
CA PRO A 61 -16.09 7.05 -10.03
C PRO A 61 -16.79 7.29 -8.69
N THR A 62 -17.93 7.96 -8.71
CA THR A 62 -18.73 8.28 -7.51
C THR A 62 -19.35 7.02 -6.90
N LEU A 63 -19.96 6.17 -7.71
CA LEU A 63 -20.61 4.94 -7.23
C LEU A 63 -19.57 3.93 -6.72
N THR A 64 -18.51 3.73 -7.49
CA THR A 64 -17.39 2.86 -7.11
C THR A 64 -16.73 3.34 -5.82
N ARG A 65 -16.52 4.65 -5.66
CA ARG A 65 -15.96 5.25 -4.43
C ARG A 65 -16.85 5.00 -3.21
N GLY A 66 -18.15 5.27 -3.32
CA GLY A 66 -19.09 5.06 -2.22
C GLY A 66 -19.12 3.58 -1.79
N TYR A 67 -19.15 2.69 -2.77
CA TYR A 67 -19.09 1.24 -2.55
C TYR A 67 -17.79 0.81 -1.85
N LEU A 68 -16.62 1.22 -2.36
CA LEU A 68 -15.32 0.87 -1.80
C LEU A 68 -15.12 1.43 -0.38
N LYS A 69 -15.59 2.65 -0.09
CA LYS A 69 -15.56 3.23 1.26
C LYS A 69 -16.40 2.41 2.25
N ASN A 70 -17.61 2.03 1.84
CA ASN A 70 -18.48 1.20 2.67
C ASN A 70 -17.85 -0.18 2.93
N LEU A 71 -17.23 -0.77 1.91
CA LEU A 71 -16.53 -2.03 2.04
C LEU A 71 -15.32 -1.92 2.99
N LEU A 72 -14.49 -0.88 2.89
CA LEU A 72 -13.40 -0.61 3.84
C LEU A 72 -13.91 -0.42 5.27
N LYS A 73 -15.09 0.17 5.45
CA LYS A 73 -15.73 0.29 6.78
C LYS A 73 -16.11 -1.08 7.33
N LYS A 74 -16.78 -1.93 6.52
CA LYS A 74 -17.09 -3.32 6.89
C LYS A 74 -15.81 -4.10 7.23
N GLN A 75 -14.73 -3.89 6.47
CA GLN A 75 -13.43 -4.49 6.76
C GLN A 75 -12.88 -4.07 8.12
N ASN A 76 -13.01 -2.82 8.57
CA ASN A 76 -12.55 -2.41 9.89
C ASN A 76 -13.27 -3.13 11.04
N GLU A 77 -14.52 -3.53 10.84
CA GLU A 77 -15.30 -4.25 11.85
C GLU A 77 -14.99 -5.75 11.87
N ALA A 78 -14.64 -6.32 10.72
CA ALA A 78 -14.49 -7.77 10.55
C ALA A 78 -13.03 -8.25 10.48
N LEU A 79 -12.14 -7.40 9.97
CA LEU A 79 -10.76 -7.70 9.62
C LEU A 79 -9.81 -6.72 10.32
N GLY A 80 -8.57 -7.14 10.55
CA GLY A 80 -7.53 -6.25 11.06
C GLY A 80 -7.12 -5.19 10.06
N ARG A 81 -6.56 -4.06 10.53
CA ARG A 81 -5.98 -3.00 9.67
C ARG A 81 -4.89 -3.53 8.71
N THR A 82 -4.15 -4.55 9.14
CA THR A 82 -3.08 -5.21 8.39
C THR A 82 -3.58 -6.31 7.45
N HIS A 83 -4.90 -6.52 7.37
CA HIS A 83 -5.45 -7.59 6.54
C HIS A 83 -5.14 -7.33 5.06
N LEU A 84 -4.65 -8.35 4.35
CA LEU A 84 -4.19 -8.24 2.97
C LEU A 84 -5.27 -7.65 2.05
N ARG A 85 -6.52 -8.10 2.22
CA ARG A 85 -7.66 -7.59 1.45
C ARG A 85 -7.90 -6.09 1.64
N ARG A 86 -7.58 -5.54 2.80
CA ARG A 86 -7.63 -4.08 3.04
C ARG A 86 -6.52 -3.38 2.29
N MET A 87 -5.30 -3.89 2.40
CA MET A 87 -4.13 -3.34 1.69
C MET A 87 -4.28 -3.37 0.17
N GLN A 88 -5.00 -4.36 -0.39
CA GLN A 88 -5.30 -4.43 -1.82
C GLN A 88 -6.38 -3.44 -2.25
N LEU A 89 -7.34 -3.12 -1.37
CA LEU A 89 -8.48 -2.26 -1.69
C LEU A 89 -8.14 -0.76 -1.59
N LEU A 90 -7.28 -0.37 -0.65
CA LEU A 90 -6.87 1.03 -0.44
C LEU A 90 -6.28 1.69 -1.71
N PRO A 91 -5.33 1.09 -2.45
CA PRO A 91 -4.79 1.65 -3.69
C PRO A 91 -5.85 1.85 -4.79
N ILE A 92 -6.89 1.02 -4.81
CA ILE A 92 -7.97 1.13 -5.79
C ILE A 92 -8.85 2.34 -5.46
N LEU A 93 -9.22 2.51 -4.18
CA LEU A 93 -10.00 3.66 -3.74
C LEU A 93 -9.25 4.99 -3.93
N TYR A 94 -7.96 5.02 -3.62
CA TYR A 94 -7.16 6.25 -3.61
C TYR A 94 -6.28 6.42 -4.84
N SER A 95 -6.62 5.77 -5.95
CA SER A 95 -5.86 5.85 -7.20
C SER A 95 -5.76 7.30 -7.72
N PRO A 96 -4.57 7.78 -8.13
CA PRO A 96 -4.38 9.10 -8.73
C PRO A 96 -5.09 9.28 -10.08
N GLU A 97 -5.58 8.19 -10.67
CA GLU A 97 -6.41 8.21 -11.88
C GLU A 97 -7.80 8.83 -11.66
N TYR A 98 -8.19 9.08 -10.41
CA TYR A 98 -9.39 9.83 -10.03
C TYR A 98 -8.99 11.26 -9.59
N PRO A 99 -8.66 12.18 -10.52
CA PRO A 99 -8.16 13.51 -10.18
C PRO A 99 -9.17 14.36 -9.40
N GLU A 100 -10.46 14.05 -9.49
CA GLU A 100 -11.53 14.67 -8.72
C GLU A 100 -11.62 14.16 -7.27
N PHE A 101 -10.83 13.16 -6.89
CA PHE A 101 -10.80 12.66 -5.52
C PHE A 101 -10.10 13.67 -4.60
N PRO A 102 -10.66 13.96 -3.40
CA PRO A 102 -10.02 14.87 -2.46
C PRO A 102 -8.61 14.42 -2.06
N LYS A 103 -7.57 15.15 -2.50
CA LYS A 103 -6.15 14.84 -2.25
C LYS A 103 -5.82 14.63 -0.77
N LYS A 104 -6.49 15.36 0.13
CA LYS A 104 -6.35 15.19 1.58
C LYS A 104 -6.75 13.78 2.04
N GLU A 105 -7.85 13.26 1.51
CA GLU A 105 -8.31 11.91 1.82
C GLU A 105 -7.41 10.84 1.18
N MET A 106 -6.91 11.06 -0.05
CA MET A 106 -5.92 10.15 -0.66
C MET A 106 -4.67 10.03 0.19
N ARG A 107 -4.16 11.17 0.68
CA ARG A 107 -3.00 11.19 1.57
C ARG A 107 -3.24 10.36 2.83
N VAL A 108 -4.39 10.49 3.48
CA VAL A 108 -4.75 9.67 4.66
C VAL A 108 -4.73 8.18 4.31
N GLY A 109 -5.35 7.81 3.18
CA GLY A 109 -5.38 6.44 2.70
C GLY A 109 -4.01 5.83 2.42
N TYR A 110 -3.13 6.57 1.73
CA TYR A 110 -1.76 6.11 1.47
C TYR A 110 -0.91 6.05 2.75
N VAL A 111 -1.09 6.95 3.70
CA VAL A 111 -0.42 6.85 5.02
C VAL A 111 -0.84 5.56 5.71
N GLU A 112 -2.15 5.30 5.82
CA GLU A 112 -2.68 4.08 6.43
C GLU A 112 -2.15 2.81 5.75
N LEU A 113 -2.11 2.81 4.41
CA LEU A 113 -1.57 1.71 3.64
C LEU A 113 -0.08 1.48 3.95
N THR A 114 0.74 2.53 3.90
CA THR A 114 2.17 2.40 4.18
C THR A 114 2.44 1.91 5.61
N GLU A 115 1.69 2.38 6.60
CA GLU A 115 1.82 1.90 7.98
C GLU A 115 1.47 0.42 8.11
N SER A 116 0.37 -0.02 7.47
CA SER A 116 -0.06 -1.41 7.48
C SER A 116 0.96 -2.33 6.81
N MET A 117 1.54 -1.89 5.69
CA MET A 117 2.57 -2.64 4.99
C MET A 117 3.86 -2.76 5.79
N LYS A 118 4.29 -1.66 6.43
CA LYS A 118 5.47 -1.68 7.32
C LYS A 118 5.29 -2.65 8.47
N GLU A 119 4.10 -2.71 9.07
CA GLU A 119 3.79 -3.59 10.18
C GLU A 119 3.87 -5.09 9.81
N VAL A 120 3.55 -5.40 8.56
CA VAL A 120 3.51 -6.76 8.02
C VAL A 120 4.84 -7.18 7.41
N TRP A 121 5.37 -6.40 6.48
CA TRP A 121 6.52 -6.73 5.63
C TRP A 121 7.80 -5.98 6.02
N GLY A 122 7.72 -5.05 6.96
CA GLY A 122 8.83 -4.21 7.38
C GLY A 122 9.04 -2.98 6.51
N ASP A 123 10.03 -2.17 6.90
CA ASP A 123 10.28 -0.84 6.34
C ASP A 123 10.91 -0.87 4.94
N TYR A 124 11.39 -2.03 4.50
CA TYR A 124 12.17 -2.21 3.27
C TYR A 124 11.43 -2.95 2.15
N HIS A 125 10.10 -3.10 2.25
CA HIS A 125 9.32 -3.78 1.23
C HIS A 125 9.24 -2.96 -0.08
N PRO A 126 9.55 -3.54 -1.26
CA PRO A 126 9.64 -2.79 -2.52
C PRO A 126 8.38 -2.04 -2.93
N GLU A 127 7.20 -2.55 -2.59
CA GLU A 127 5.93 -1.86 -2.91
C GLU A 127 5.79 -0.50 -2.19
N LEU A 128 6.49 -0.27 -1.07
CA LEU A 128 6.50 1.04 -0.39
C LEU A 128 7.08 2.15 -1.28
N LEU A 129 7.90 1.83 -2.29
CA LEU A 129 8.43 2.81 -3.25
C LEU A 129 7.30 3.58 -3.95
N THR A 130 6.33 2.85 -4.48
CA THR A 130 5.19 3.42 -5.20
C THR A 130 4.38 4.33 -4.29
N TYR A 131 4.13 3.90 -3.05
CA TYR A 131 3.30 4.65 -2.12
C TYR A 131 4.01 5.87 -1.53
N TYR A 132 5.32 5.80 -1.27
CA TYR A 132 6.09 6.98 -0.90
C TYR A 132 6.14 8.00 -2.04
N ARG A 133 6.26 7.58 -3.30
CA ARG A 133 6.13 8.50 -4.45
C ARG A 133 4.77 9.20 -4.48
N CYS A 134 3.68 8.45 -4.30
CA CYS A 134 2.33 9.04 -4.19
C CYS A 134 2.25 10.04 -3.04
N LEU A 135 2.81 9.71 -1.87
CA LEU A 135 2.79 10.60 -0.69
C LEU A 135 3.64 11.86 -0.90
N VAL A 136 4.79 11.78 -1.56
CA VAL A 136 5.59 12.96 -1.93
C VAL A 136 4.76 13.91 -2.79
N ASN A 137 4.18 13.39 -3.88
CA ASN A 137 3.38 14.20 -4.81
C ASN A 137 2.17 14.81 -4.12
N LEU A 138 1.40 14.01 -3.37
CA LEU A 138 0.23 14.50 -2.64
C LEU A 138 0.59 15.57 -1.61
N ASN A 139 1.71 15.44 -0.89
CA ASN A 139 2.11 16.47 0.06
C ASN A 139 2.56 17.76 -0.64
N ARG A 140 3.31 17.69 -1.75
CA ARG A 140 3.65 18.88 -2.57
C ARG A 140 2.41 19.58 -3.09
N GLU A 141 1.48 18.83 -3.66
CA GLU A 141 0.22 19.38 -4.19
C GLU A 141 -0.68 19.98 -3.12
N LEU A 142 -0.54 19.55 -1.86
CA LEU A 142 -1.23 20.12 -0.71
C LEU A 142 -0.47 21.27 -0.04
N GLY A 143 0.74 21.61 -0.50
CA GLY A 143 1.62 22.63 0.10
C GLY A 143 2.33 22.18 1.38
N ASN A 144 2.30 20.90 1.70
CA ASN A 144 2.93 20.31 2.89
C ASN A 144 4.40 19.94 2.60
N GLU A 145 5.22 20.94 2.33
CA GLU A 145 6.62 20.75 1.88
C GLU A 145 7.49 19.99 2.89
N LYS A 146 7.23 20.16 4.20
CA LYS A 146 7.99 19.48 5.26
C LYS A 146 7.74 17.97 5.21
N GLU A 147 6.48 17.56 5.13
CA GLU A 147 6.07 16.15 5.02
C GLU A 147 6.52 15.55 3.69
N ALA A 148 6.43 16.32 2.59
CA ALA A 148 6.93 15.88 1.29
C ALA A 148 8.42 15.54 1.36
N ARG A 149 9.24 16.42 1.95
CA ARG A 149 10.67 16.14 2.19
C ARG A 149 10.89 14.87 3.01
N GLN A 150 10.12 14.66 4.08
CA GLN A 150 10.24 13.43 4.88
C GLN A 150 9.96 12.16 4.07
N TYR A 151 8.96 12.17 3.18
CA TYR A 151 8.70 11.03 2.30
C TYR A 151 9.73 10.87 1.20
N CYS A 152 10.30 11.97 0.70
CA CYS A 152 11.46 11.95 -0.18
C CYS A 152 12.64 11.21 0.47
N PHE A 153 12.99 11.53 1.72
CA PHE A 153 14.03 10.80 2.45
C PHE A 153 13.74 9.31 2.60
N LYS A 154 12.50 8.95 2.95
CA LYS A 154 12.09 7.54 3.09
C LYS A 154 12.16 6.79 1.77
N LEU A 155 11.72 7.42 0.68
CA LEU A 155 11.79 6.88 -0.67
C LEU A 155 13.25 6.64 -1.09
N TRP A 156 14.11 7.64 -0.93
CA TRP A 156 15.53 7.52 -1.27
C TRP A 156 16.20 6.38 -0.49
N ARG A 157 16.00 6.32 0.84
CA ARG A 157 16.56 5.25 1.67
C ARG A 157 16.12 3.87 1.17
N LEU A 158 14.85 3.73 0.80
CA LEU A 158 14.30 2.49 0.29
C LEU A 158 14.87 2.12 -1.09
N GLU A 159 15.00 3.10 -2.00
CA GLU A 159 15.64 2.92 -3.31
C GLU A 159 17.09 2.48 -3.16
N SER A 160 17.85 3.10 -2.24
CA SER A 160 19.24 2.73 -1.95
C SER A 160 19.38 1.30 -1.43
N VAL A 161 18.42 0.80 -0.64
CA VAL A 161 18.43 -0.58 -0.14
C VAL A 161 18.06 -1.58 -1.24
N ILE A 162 17.11 -1.25 -2.11
CA ILE A 162 16.61 -2.16 -3.14
C ILE A 162 17.53 -2.20 -4.36
N TYR A 163 17.99 -1.04 -4.83
CA TYR A 163 18.77 -0.89 -6.06
C TYR A 163 20.27 -0.68 -5.79
N GLY A 164 20.66 -0.41 -4.55
CA GLY A 164 22.03 -0.08 -4.17
C GLY A 164 22.29 1.43 -4.08
N ALA A 165 23.32 1.81 -3.31
CA ALA A 165 23.64 3.20 -2.95
C ALA A 165 24.04 4.12 -4.12
N PHE A 166 24.21 3.58 -5.33
CA PHE A 166 24.61 4.34 -6.52
C PHE A 166 23.44 4.80 -7.39
N PHE A 167 22.19 4.47 -7.04
CA PHE A 167 21.02 4.96 -7.77
C PHE A 167 20.71 6.42 -7.39
N ILE A 168 21.41 7.36 -8.04
CA ILE A 168 21.07 8.79 -7.99
C ILE A 168 20.12 9.07 -9.16
N ASP A 169 18.84 9.24 -8.85
CA ASP A 169 17.81 9.69 -9.78
C ASP A 169 17.82 11.22 -9.88
N ASP A 170 17.76 11.77 -11.10
CA ASP A 170 17.70 13.21 -11.36
C ASP A 170 16.54 13.91 -10.61
N ARG A 171 15.51 13.15 -10.18
CA ARG A 171 14.40 13.61 -9.33
C ARG A 171 14.80 14.08 -7.93
N TRP A 172 16.03 13.81 -7.48
CA TRP A 172 16.57 14.26 -6.19
C TRP A 172 17.15 15.68 -6.23
N GLU A 173 17.32 16.27 -7.41
CA GLU A 173 17.78 17.66 -7.55
C GLU A 173 16.81 18.62 -6.86
N GLY A 174 17.30 19.33 -5.83
CA GLY A 174 16.54 20.27 -5.02
C GLY A 174 15.73 19.66 -3.86
N ALA A 175 15.71 18.34 -3.70
CA ALA A 175 15.04 17.69 -2.55
C ALA A 175 15.91 17.68 -1.28
N LEU A 176 17.24 17.78 -1.45
CA LEU A 176 18.27 17.77 -0.41
C LEU A 176 19.24 18.91 -0.64
N SER A 177 19.70 19.57 0.42
CA SER A 177 20.92 20.39 0.28
C SER A 177 22.13 19.47 0.06
N GLU A 178 23.15 19.98 -0.61
CA GLU A 178 24.39 19.24 -0.87
C GLU A 178 25.01 18.70 0.43
N ASP A 179 24.92 19.46 1.52
CA ASP A 179 25.37 19.06 2.86
C ASP A 179 24.53 17.94 3.47
N GLN A 180 23.21 17.92 3.22
CA GLN A 180 22.35 16.81 3.65
C GLN A 180 22.70 15.55 2.89
N PHE A 181 22.88 15.65 1.56
CA PHE A 181 23.30 14.52 0.74
C PHE A 181 24.66 13.96 1.21
N ARG A 182 25.65 14.85 1.44
CA ARG A 182 26.99 14.46 1.94
C ARG A 182 26.94 13.82 3.34
N TYR A 183 26.27 14.44 4.29
CA TYR A 183 26.12 13.90 5.65
C TYR A 183 25.54 12.48 5.67
N PHE A 184 24.58 12.21 4.78
CA PHE A 184 23.94 10.88 4.71
C PHE A 184 24.81 9.84 4.00
N MET A 185 25.56 10.21 2.95
CA MET A 185 26.52 9.30 2.28
C MET A 185 27.68 8.89 3.21
N GLU A 186 28.11 9.78 4.10
CA GLU A 186 29.14 9.47 5.10
C GLU A 186 28.64 8.52 6.21
N LYS A 187 27.33 8.52 6.49
CA LYS A 187 26.72 7.64 7.49
C LYS A 187 26.37 6.25 6.96
N SER A 188 25.92 6.14 5.72
CA SER A 188 25.58 4.84 5.10
C SER A 188 26.80 3.97 4.74
N SER A 189 28.01 4.55 4.75
CA SER A 189 29.28 3.85 4.55
C SER A 189 29.91 3.34 5.86
N GLN A 190 29.29 3.61 7.01
CA GLN A 190 29.77 3.24 8.35
C GLN A 190 28.91 2.15 9.04
N GLU A 191 27.82 1.70 8.43
CA GLU A 191 26.97 0.57 8.87
C GLU A 191 27.17 -0.66 7.97
#